data_AF-A0A3M2BQ51-F1
#
_entry.id   AF-A0A3M2BQ51-F1
#
_cell.length_a   1.000
_cell.length_b   1.000
_cell.length_c   1.000
_cell.angle_alpha   90.00
_cell.angle_beta   90.00
_cell.angle_gamma   90.00
#
_symmetry.space_group_name_H-M   'P 1'
#
loop_
_entity.id
_entity.type
_entity.pdbx_description
1 polymer ?
#
loop_
_entity_poly.entity_id
_entity_poly.type
_entity_poly.pdbx_seq_one_letter_code
_entity_poly.pdbx_strand_id
1 'polypeptide(L)'
;MIRRSESGRLLAAALAAAALAACADDGTRTLSEPFDPAAVQADQRALEQVLSSDALAAFEALGLRVERERPLRVVGAAGVPVISDESRGVTFVYDPVQDRYVPDAGRAGAPETGVRFILYDVDAASGRPDVTREVGHADLIDEGDDTPDGPALRFVVTHTGEVVLDYAVAASGGEDAGSVAIDGTLGAGVDRLDFDIDLEGRREAGRESADLAFALEMPERDFAAVARVANVHDTGEDTGEVVLTVRYDGVTFGVELNGSRSLLEGTFSVDGEPFAVVSGDPADPAITRPDGSPLEPEQVRALVGVLQLQEHAFRLLGDLMRPAGDIIHLGIVL
;
A
#
# COMPACT_ATOMS: atom_id res chain seq x y z
N MET A 1 -4.44 -8.37 17.78
CA MET A 1 -3.68 -9.40 17.03
C MET A 1 -4.56 -9.86 15.86
N ILE A 2 -4.58 -9.06 14.79
CA ILE A 2 -5.30 -9.42 13.55
C ILE A 2 -4.54 -10.62 12.97
N ARG A 3 -5.15 -11.81 12.98
CA ARG A 3 -4.64 -12.92 12.19
C ARG A 3 -4.65 -12.43 10.74
N ARG A 4 -3.49 -12.34 10.09
CA ARG A 4 -3.42 -12.13 8.65
C ARG A 4 -4.39 -13.12 8.00
N SER A 5 -5.49 -12.61 7.45
CA SER A 5 -6.50 -13.41 6.78
C SER A 5 -5.81 -14.21 5.67
N GLU A 6 -5.82 -15.54 5.80
CA GLU A 6 -5.26 -16.45 4.79
C GLU A 6 -5.98 -16.29 3.44
N SER A 7 -7.22 -15.77 3.43
CA SER A 7 -8.06 -15.57 2.25
C SER A 7 -7.51 -14.55 1.26
N GLY A 8 -6.91 -13.45 1.74
CA GLY A 8 -6.26 -12.46 0.86
C GLY A 8 -4.98 -13.01 0.21
N ARG A 9 -4.27 -13.90 0.92
CA ARG A 9 -3.12 -14.63 0.36
C ARG A 9 -3.54 -15.74 -0.59
N LEU A 10 -4.70 -16.36 -0.36
CA LEU A 10 -5.25 -17.39 -1.24
C LEU A 10 -5.63 -16.80 -2.60
N LEU A 11 -6.30 -15.65 -2.66
CA LEU A 11 -6.66 -15.00 -3.94
C LEU A 11 -5.43 -14.59 -4.76
N ALA A 12 -4.38 -14.10 -4.10
CA ALA A 12 -3.16 -13.69 -4.79
C ALA A 12 -2.27 -14.89 -5.20
N ALA A 13 -2.17 -15.92 -4.36
CA ALA A 13 -1.43 -17.15 -4.66
C ALA A 13 -2.09 -17.98 -5.78
N ALA A 14 -3.43 -17.97 -5.86
CA ALA A 14 -4.23 -18.54 -6.94
C ALA A 14 -3.78 -18.09 -8.33
N LEU A 15 -3.66 -16.78 -8.49
CA LEU A 15 -3.43 -16.12 -9.77
C LEU A 15 -1.96 -16.20 -10.18
N ALA A 16 -1.05 -16.24 -9.21
CA ALA A 16 0.37 -16.49 -9.45
C ALA A 16 0.65 -17.91 -9.99
N ALA A 17 -0.14 -18.93 -9.60
CA ALA A 17 0.00 -20.29 -10.10
C ALA A 17 -0.41 -20.41 -11.58
N ALA A 18 -1.46 -19.70 -12.01
CA ALA A 18 -1.93 -19.68 -13.40
C ALA A 18 -0.89 -19.07 -14.37
N ALA A 19 -0.11 -18.08 -13.93
CA ALA A 19 0.93 -17.46 -14.74
C ALA A 19 2.10 -18.40 -15.10
N LEU A 20 2.43 -19.37 -14.23
CA LEU A 20 3.54 -20.30 -14.44
C LEU A 20 3.21 -21.40 -15.46
N ALA A 21 1.94 -21.71 -15.69
CA ALA A 21 1.51 -22.71 -16.68
C ALA A 21 1.51 -22.18 -18.13
N ALA A 22 1.51 -20.86 -18.32
CA ALA A 22 1.39 -20.23 -19.65
C ALA A 22 2.73 -19.97 -20.35
N CYS A 23 3.89 -20.22 -19.72
CA CYS A 23 5.22 -19.88 -20.25
C CYS A 23 5.74 -20.82 -21.37
N ALA A 24 4.87 -21.40 -22.20
CA ALA A 24 5.26 -22.34 -23.25
C ALA A 24 4.52 -22.11 -24.57
N ASP A 25 4.67 -20.95 -25.21
CA ASP A 25 4.74 -20.82 -26.69
C ASP A 25 4.88 -19.34 -27.12
N ASP A 26 5.93 -19.02 -27.86
CA ASP A 26 6.18 -17.70 -28.46
C ASP A 26 5.58 -17.63 -29.88
N GLY A 27 4.24 -17.58 -29.95
CA GLY A 27 3.51 -17.40 -31.21
C GLY A 27 3.13 -15.93 -31.43
N THR A 28 3.87 -15.22 -32.27
CA THR A 28 3.55 -13.81 -32.63
C THR A 28 2.32 -13.74 -33.54
N ARG A 29 1.14 -13.51 -32.94
CA ARG A 29 -0.07 -13.04 -33.64
C ARG A 29 -0.35 -11.60 -33.26
N THR A 30 -0.42 -10.73 -34.26
CA THR A 30 -0.89 -9.34 -34.10
C THR A 30 -2.40 -9.35 -33.98
N LEU A 31 -2.91 -9.31 -32.76
CA LEU A 31 -4.32 -9.03 -32.50
C LEU A 31 -4.54 -7.52 -32.70
N SER A 32 -5.56 -7.17 -33.50
CA SER A 32 -6.08 -5.80 -33.60
C SER A 32 -6.98 -5.49 -32.39
N GLU A 33 -6.54 -5.87 -31.20
CA GLU A 33 -7.35 -5.85 -29.99
C GLU A 33 -7.15 -4.52 -29.23
N PRO A 34 -8.20 -4.03 -28.55
CA PRO A 34 -8.16 -2.80 -27.74
C PRO A 34 -7.27 -2.92 -26.49
N PHE A 35 -6.74 -4.12 -26.19
CA PHE A 35 -5.89 -4.38 -25.05
C PHE A 35 -4.43 -4.46 -25.46
N ASP A 36 -3.58 -3.60 -24.89
CA ASP A 36 -2.12 -3.61 -25.11
C ASP A 36 -1.39 -4.10 -23.84
N PRO A 37 -1.04 -5.41 -23.78
CA PRO A 37 -0.26 -5.98 -22.68
C PRO A 37 1.06 -5.25 -22.39
N ALA A 38 1.70 -4.68 -23.41
CA ALA A 38 3.00 -4.05 -23.27
C ALA A 38 2.87 -2.67 -22.60
N ALA A 39 1.81 -1.92 -22.91
CA ALA A 39 1.49 -0.65 -22.24
C ALA A 39 1.21 -0.88 -20.75
N VAL A 40 0.35 -1.84 -20.41
CA VAL A 40 0.04 -2.22 -19.01
C VAL A 40 1.31 -2.59 -18.24
N GLN A 41 2.18 -3.40 -18.83
CA GLN A 41 3.47 -3.78 -18.21
C GLN A 41 4.45 -2.60 -18.07
N ALA A 42 4.36 -1.58 -18.91
CA ALA A 42 5.19 -0.39 -18.79
C ALA A 42 4.78 0.46 -17.58
N ASP A 43 3.48 0.65 -17.36
CA ASP A 43 2.98 1.41 -16.21
C ASP A 43 3.15 0.66 -14.90
N GLN A 44 2.98 -0.67 -14.90
CA GLN A 44 3.32 -1.50 -13.73
C GLN A 44 4.79 -1.37 -13.33
N ARG A 45 5.70 -1.35 -14.31
CA ARG A 45 7.13 -1.13 -14.03
C ARG A 45 7.41 0.27 -13.51
N ALA A 46 6.71 1.29 -14.00
CA ALA A 46 6.83 2.65 -13.48
C ALA A 46 6.36 2.71 -12.02
N LEU A 47 5.20 2.12 -11.71
CA LEU A 47 4.70 2.00 -10.34
C LEU A 47 5.71 1.25 -9.44
N GLU A 48 6.24 0.11 -9.90
CA GLU A 48 7.23 -0.66 -9.15
C GLU A 48 8.52 0.14 -8.89
N GLN A 49 8.98 0.95 -9.86
CA GLN A 49 10.14 1.82 -9.68
C GLN A 49 9.90 2.88 -8.59
N VAL A 50 8.70 3.47 -8.57
CA VAL A 50 8.31 4.43 -7.51
C VAL A 50 8.31 3.75 -6.14
N LEU A 51 7.69 2.57 -6.06
CA LEU A 51 7.59 1.74 -4.86
C LEU A 51 8.91 1.06 -4.45
N SER A 52 9.97 1.17 -5.25
CA SER A 52 11.31 0.64 -4.93
C SER A 52 12.37 1.73 -4.90
N SER A 53 11.95 3.00 -4.83
CA SER A 53 12.85 4.14 -4.81
C SER A 53 13.73 4.17 -3.54
N ASP A 54 14.96 4.68 -3.68
CA ASP A 54 15.91 4.82 -2.57
C ASP A 54 15.33 5.67 -1.42
N ALA A 55 14.51 6.66 -1.76
CA ALA A 55 13.79 7.49 -0.79
C ALA A 55 12.84 6.66 0.07
N LEU A 56 12.04 5.78 -0.54
CA LEU A 56 11.14 4.90 0.20
C LEU A 56 11.93 3.88 1.02
N ALA A 57 13.03 3.34 0.48
CA ALA A 57 13.90 2.44 1.23
C ALA A 57 14.53 3.10 2.47
N ALA A 58 14.98 4.37 2.35
CA ALA A 58 15.48 5.15 3.49
C ALA A 58 14.38 5.42 4.53
N PHE A 59 13.16 5.70 4.07
CA PHE A 59 11.99 5.86 4.93
C PHE A 59 11.62 4.56 5.64
N GLU A 60 11.56 3.42 4.95
CA GLU A 60 11.28 2.12 5.58
C GLU A 60 12.32 1.72 6.63
N ALA A 61 13.59 2.06 6.40
CA ALA A 61 14.68 1.82 7.34
C ALA A 61 14.51 2.57 8.67
N LEU A 62 13.71 3.66 8.69
CA LEU A 62 13.32 4.41 9.88
C LEU A 62 12.42 3.57 10.80
N GLY A 63 11.35 2.98 10.27
CA GLY A 63 10.33 2.26 11.05
C GLY A 63 10.93 1.17 11.94
N LEU A 64 11.83 0.35 11.38
CA LEU A 64 12.52 -0.73 12.09
C LEU A 64 13.36 -0.30 13.31
N ARG A 65 13.64 1.00 13.48
CA ARG A 65 14.66 1.50 14.41
C ARG A 65 14.15 2.57 15.38
N VAL A 66 12.92 3.03 15.20
CA VAL A 66 12.22 3.89 16.17
C VAL A 66 11.61 3.04 17.31
N GLU A 67 11.33 1.76 17.10
CA GLU A 67 10.72 0.81 18.06
C GLU A 67 11.44 0.67 19.43
N ARG A 68 12.66 1.19 19.61
CA ARG A 68 13.47 1.00 20.83
C ARG A 68 13.56 2.20 21.76
N GLU A 69 12.99 3.33 21.38
CA GLU A 69 12.97 4.52 22.21
C GLU A 69 11.64 4.57 22.98
N ARG A 70 11.62 5.31 24.10
CA ARG A 70 10.52 5.38 25.07
C ARG A 70 9.14 5.43 24.39
N PRO A 71 8.10 4.78 24.94
CA PRO A 71 6.80 4.76 24.30
C PRO A 71 6.35 6.21 24.04
N LEU A 72 6.28 6.59 22.77
CA LEU A 72 5.46 7.71 22.34
C LEU A 72 4.08 7.43 22.92
N ARG A 73 3.71 8.19 23.95
CA ARG A 73 2.41 8.03 24.61
C ARG A 73 1.38 8.67 23.70
N VAL A 74 0.90 7.92 22.72
CA VAL A 74 -0.34 8.27 22.03
C VAL A 74 -1.48 8.04 23.03
N VAL A 75 -2.40 8.98 23.15
CA VAL A 75 -3.64 8.79 23.91
C VAL A 75 -4.73 8.99 22.88
N GLY A 76 -5.33 7.90 22.40
CA GLY A 76 -6.31 7.93 21.31
C GLY A 76 -7.68 8.49 21.72
N ALA A 77 -7.72 9.70 22.26
CA ALA A 77 -8.94 10.50 22.37
C ALA A 77 -8.82 11.71 21.43
N ALA A 78 -9.93 12.10 20.81
CA ALA A 78 -10.02 13.31 19.99
C ALA A 78 -9.41 14.53 20.72
N GLY A 79 -8.55 15.27 20.02
CA GLY A 79 -7.90 16.47 20.55
C GLY A 79 -6.79 16.23 21.58
N VAL A 80 -6.18 15.03 21.59
CA VAL A 80 -4.96 14.76 22.38
C VAL A 80 -3.77 14.61 21.43
N PRO A 81 -2.64 15.32 21.68
CA PRO A 81 -1.39 15.13 20.97
C PRO A 81 -1.01 13.66 20.80
N VAL A 82 -0.74 13.26 19.56
CA VAL A 82 -0.12 11.97 19.22
C VAL A 82 1.37 12.01 19.60
N ILE A 83 2.03 13.15 19.38
CA ILE A 83 3.43 13.37 19.70
C ILE A 83 3.52 14.18 20.99
N SER A 84 4.14 13.59 22.02
CA SER A 84 4.34 14.26 23.32
C SER A 84 5.09 15.59 23.19
N ASP A 85 4.73 16.58 24.01
CA ASP A 85 5.38 17.90 24.06
C ASP A 85 6.90 17.84 24.23
N GLU A 86 7.42 16.84 24.96
CA GLU A 86 8.87 16.65 25.17
C GLU A 86 9.61 16.27 23.89
N SER A 87 8.90 15.69 22.92
CA SER A 87 9.48 15.24 21.63
C SER A 87 9.29 16.27 20.53
N ARG A 88 8.32 17.18 20.67
CA ARG A 88 8.02 18.19 19.65
C ARG A 88 9.20 19.14 19.39
N GLY A 89 9.45 19.46 18.12
CA GLY A 89 10.58 20.28 17.69
C GLY A 89 11.95 19.61 17.81
N VAL A 90 12.01 18.30 18.06
CA VAL A 90 13.28 17.56 18.19
C VAL A 90 13.71 16.98 16.85
N THR A 91 14.99 17.18 16.51
CA THR A 91 15.63 16.49 15.39
C THR A 91 16.40 15.28 15.92
N PHE A 92 16.23 14.14 15.24
CA PHE A 92 16.89 12.88 15.52
C PHE A 92 17.90 12.55 14.42
N VAL A 93 19.06 12.04 14.82
CA VAL A 93 20.14 11.56 13.94
C VAL A 93 20.40 10.09 14.23
N TYR A 94 20.87 9.34 13.24
CA TYR A 94 21.17 7.92 13.43
C TYR A 94 22.51 7.74 14.16
N ASP A 95 22.50 6.98 15.26
CA ASP A 95 23.70 6.55 15.99
C ASP A 95 24.04 5.10 15.59
N PRO A 96 25.12 4.88 14.82
CA PRO A 96 25.50 3.54 14.35
C PRO A 96 26.03 2.63 15.48
N VAL A 97 26.41 3.20 16.63
CA VAL A 97 26.85 2.43 17.80
C VAL A 97 25.65 1.83 18.53
N GLN A 98 24.58 2.63 18.67
CA GLN A 98 23.34 2.19 19.31
C GLN A 98 22.37 1.51 18.35
N ASP A 99 22.64 1.60 17.04
CA ASP A 99 21.79 1.11 15.95
C ASP A 99 20.35 1.66 16.07
N ARG A 100 20.24 2.97 16.33
CA ARG A 100 18.96 3.68 16.49
C ARG A 100 19.10 5.18 16.26
N TYR A 101 17.97 5.84 16.08
CA TYR A 101 17.89 7.29 16.07
C TYR A 101 17.95 7.84 17.49
N VAL A 102 18.72 8.92 17.68
CA VAL A 102 18.91 9.62 18.96
C VAL A 102 18.72 11.12 18.77
N PRO A 103 18.23 11.86 19.79
CA PRO A 103 18.02 13.30 19.69
C PRO A 103 19.35 14.04 19.53
N ASP A 104 19.39 14.99 18.60
CA ASP A 104 20.50 15.93 18.40
C ASP A 104 20.02 17.36 18.68
N ALA A 105 20.32 17.85 19.89
CA ALA A 105 19.95 19.19 20.33
C ALA A 105 20.64 20.33 19.53
N GLY A 106 21.67 20.03 18.74
CA GLY A 106 22.34 21.00 17.87
C GLY A 106 21.66 21.20 16.52
N ARG A 107 20.76 20.28 16.12
CA ARG A 107 20.04 20.34 14.85
C ARG A 107 18.70 21.05 15.02
N ALA A 108 18.52 22.11 14.23
CA ALA A 108 17.28 22.86 14.14
C ALA A 108 16.47 22.44 12.89
N GLY A 109 15.22 22.90 12.82
CA GLY A 109 14.35 22.76 11.65
C GLY A 109 13.28 21.69 11.76
N ALA A 110 13.24 20.93 12.85
CA ALA A 110 12.10 20.05 13.13
C ALA A 110 10.79 20.85 13.24
N PRO A 111 9.65 20.29 12.80
CA PRO A 111 8.35 20.95 12.93
C PRO A 111 7.97 21.23 14.39
N GLU A 112 7.24 22.32 14.64
CA GLU A 112 6.85 22.71 16.00
C GLU A 112 5.93 21.69 16.69
N THR A 113 5.03 21.05 15.95
CA THR A 113 4.14 19.99 16.45
C THR A 113 4.69 18.59 16.18
N GLY A 114 5.89 18.49 15.63
CA GLY A 114 6.42 17.26 15.06
C GLY A 114 7.83 16.90 15.52
N VAL A 115 8.38 15.87 14.88
CA VAL A 115 9.78 15.47 14.99
C VAL A 115 10.39 15.39 13.59
N ARG A 116 11.71 15.54 13.52
CA ARG A 116 12.48 15.35 12.28
C ARG A 116 13.47 14.21 12.44
N PHE A 117 13.58 13.35 11.45
CA PHE A 117 14.62 12.33 11.35
C PHE A 117 15.52 12.66 10.18
N ILE A 118 16.84 12.75 10.41
CA ILE A 118 17.80 12.91 9.31
C ILE A 118 17.95 11.58 8.58
N LEU A 119 17.74 11.58 7.26
CA LEU A 119 17.84 10.38 6.43
C LEU A 119 19.24 10.25 5.86
N TYR A 120 19.69 9.01 5.76
CA TYR A 120 20.98 8.64 5.19
C TYR A 120 20.81 7.54 4.15
N ASP A 121 21.78 7.44 3.24
CA ASP A 121 21.86 6.28 2.34
C ASP A 121 21.90 4.98 3.14
N VAL A 122 21.22 3.95 2.65
CA VAL A 122 21.24 2.62 3.27
C VAL A 122 22.32 1.78 2.59
N ASP A 123 23.24 1.24 3.37
CA ASP A 123 24.22 0.27 2.87
C ASP A 123 23.50 -1.03 2.47
N ALA A 124 23.54 -1.36 1.17
CA ALA A 124 22.81 -2.50 0.63
C ALA A 124 23.24 -3.86 1.24
N ALA A 125 24.47 -3.98 1.74
CA ALA A 125 24.95 -5.22 2.34
C ALA A 125 24.45 -5.44 3.77
N SER A 126 24.36 -4.37 4.56
CA SER A 126 23.99 -4.43 5.98
C SER A 126 22.55 -3.99 6.27
N GLY A 127 21.90 -3.29 5.33
CA GLY A 127 20.59 -2.66 5.52
C GLY A 127 20.62 -1.56 6.57
N ARG A 128 21.79 -0.95 6.85
CA ARG A 128 21.98 0.08 7.87
C ARG A 128 22.23 1.46 7.25
N PRO A 129 21.74 2.54 7.88
CA PRO A 129 22.07 3.90 7.44
C PRO A 129 23.58 4.18 7.53
N ASP A 130 24.13 4.75 6.46
CA ASP A 130 25.51 5.24 6.37
C ASP A 130 25.55 6.72 6.74
N VAL A 131 25.91 7.00 8.00
CA VAL A 131 25.94 8.37 8.55
C VAL A 131 26.87 9.35 7.82
N THR A 132 27.73 8.85 6.92
CA THR A 132 28.59 9.70 6.09
C THR A 132 27.89 10.25 4.85
N ARG A 133 26.71 9.73 4.53
CA ARG A 133 25.92 10.07 3.33
C ARG A 133 24.50 10.47 3.74
N GLU A 134 24.37 11.68 4.26
CA GLU A 134 23.06 12.30 4.50
C GLU A 134 22.37 12.59 3.16
N VAL A 135 21.13 12.12 3.01
CA VAL A 135 20.36 12.27 1.77
C VAL A 135 19.12 13.14 1.94
N GLY A 136 18.72 13.45 3.17
CA GLY A 136 17.51 14.22 3.39
C GLY A 136 16.99 14.16 4.82
N HIS A 137 15.68 14.31 4.97
CA HIS A 137 14.99 14.18 6.24
C HIS A 137 13.55 13.70 6.06
N ALA A 138 13.02 13.05 7.09
CA ALA A 138 11.61 12.73 7.25
C ALA A 138 11.05 13.51 8.43
N ASP A 139 9.99 14.27 8.19
CA ASP A 139 9.23 14.96 9.22
C ASP A 139 7.97 14.15 9.54
N LEU A 140 7.74 13.94 10.83
CA LEU A 140 6.49 13.40 11.35
C LEU A 140 5.81 14.53 12.12
N ILE A 141 4.66 14.95 11.64
CA ILE A 141 3.92 16.12 12.12
C ILE A 141 2.64 15.63 12.79
N ASP A 142 2.41 16.07 14.01
CA ASP A 142 1.13 15.89 14.68
C ASP A 142 0.16 16.96 14.19
N GLU A 143 -0.89 16.52 13.50
CA GLU A 143 -2.01 17.36 13.06
C GLU A 143 -3.24 17.13 13.98
N GLY A 144 -3.13 16.22 14.96
CA GLY A 144 -4.19 15.83 15.89
C GLY A 144 -4.67 16.94 16.83
N ASP A 145 -3.84 17.95 17.06
CA ASP A 145 -4.19 19.11 17.91
C ASP A 145 -5.39 19.90 17.36
N ASP A 146 -5.54 19.91 16.04
CA ASP A 146 -6.54 20.70 15.33
C ASP A 146 -7.69 19.85 14.75
N THR A 147 -7.63 18.51 14.88
CA THR A 147 -8.62 17.60 14.30
C THR A 147 -9.53 16.95 15.36
N PRO A 148 -10.85 17.22 15.35
CA PRO A 148 -11.79 16.62 16.29
C PRO A 148 -12.06 15.13 16.02
N ASP A 149 -11.68 14.60 14.86
CA ASP A 149 -12.11 13.28 14.38
C ASP A 149 -11.04 12.17 14.51
N GLY A 150 -9.99 12.38 15.32
CA GLY A 150 -9.00 11.36 15.66
C GLY A 150 -7.55 11.82 15.45
N PRO A 151 -6.56 10.95 15.76
CA PRO A 151 -5.16 11.20 15.45
C PRO A 151 -4.97 11.39 13.95
N ALA A 152 -4.49 12.57 13.58
CA ALA A 152 -4.01 12.91 12.25
C ALA A 152 -2.49 13.06 12.32
N LEU A 153 -1.75 12.20 11.63
CA LEU A 153 -0.31 12.30 11.49
C LEU A 153 0.00 12.61 10.04
N ARG A 154 0.90 13.55 9.80
CA ARG A 154 1.44 13.80 8.46
C ARG A 154 2.93 13.46 8.41
N PHE A 155 3.31 12.75 7.36
CA PHE A 155 4.68 12.36 7.08
C PHE A 155 5.15 13.08 5.83
N VAL A 156 6.28 13.80 5.94
CA VAL A 156 6.88 14.52 4.81
C VAL A 156 8.34 14.09 4.68
N VAL A 157 8.69 13.41 3.60
CA VAL A 157 10.06 13.01 3.29
C VAL A 157 10.62 13.93 2.22
N THR A 158 11.70 14.61 2.58
CA THR A 158 12.52 15.37 1.64
C THR A 158 13.78 14.58 1.33
N HIS A 159 14.01 14.28 0.06
CA HIS A 159 15.24 13.64 -0.43
C HIS A 159 15.95 14.58 -1.40
N THR A 160 17.24 14.83 -1.16
CA THR A 160 18.08 15.73 -1.98
C THR A 160 17.49 17.14 -2.20
N GLY A 161 16.64 17.60 -1.27
CA GLY A 161 15.97 18.91 -1.32
C GLY A 161 14.59 18.91 -1.98
N GLU A 162 14.10 17.77 -2.48
CA GLU A 162 12.77 17.62 -3.06
C GLU A 162 11.87 16.77 -2.16
N VAL A 163 10.59 17.13 -2.03
CA VAL A 163 9.61 16.29 -1.33
C VAL A 163 9.27 15.12 -2.22
N VAL A 164 9.50 13.91 -1.72
CA VAL A 164 9.33 12.65 -2.45
C VAL A 164 8.30 11.73 -1.80
N LEU A 165 7.86 12.03 -0.59
CA LEU A 165 6.71 11.40 0.05
C LEU A 165 6.04 12.46 0.91
N ASP A 166 4.74 12.62 0.76
CA ASP A 166 3.92 13.52 1.58
C ASP A 166 2.56 12.87 1.75
N TYR A 167 2.25 12.38 2.94
CA TYR A 167 0.98 11.72 3.21
C TYR A 167 0.47 11.98 4.62
N ALA A 168 -0.84 12.04 4.74
CA ALA A 168 -1.55 12.08 6.00
C ALA A 168 -2.08 10.68 6.34
N VAL A 169 -2.20 10.40 7.64
CA VAL A 169 -2.85 9.21 8.19
C VAL A 169 -3.85 9.68 9.22
N ALA A 170 -5.11 9.35 8.99
CA ALA A 170 -6.17 9.47 9.98
C ALA A 170 -6.56 8.07 10.45
N ALA A 171 -6.63 7.86 11.75
CA ALA A 171 -7.08 6.58 12.31
C ALA A 171 -8.18 6.80 13.36
N SER A 172 -9.20 5.95 13.34
CA SER A 172 -10.24 5.94 14.35
C SER A 172 -10.56 4.50 14.78
N GLY A 173 -11.02 4.32 16.01
CA GLY A 173 -11.28 3.00 16.56
C GLY A 173 -12.25 3.01 17.73
N GLY A 174 -13.05 1.95 17.80
CA GLY A 174 -13.94 1.59 18.90
C GLY A 174 -13.90 0.09 19.17
N GLU A 175 -14.76 -0.39 20.07
CA GLU A 175 -14.78 -1.81 20.49
C GLU A 175 -15.06 -2.76 19.30
N ASP A 176 -15.97 -2.35 18.42
CA ASP A 176 -16.51 -3.17 17.33
C ASP A 176 -16.21 -2.64 15.92
N ALA A 177 -15.54 -1.51 15.80
CA ALA A 177 -15.21 -0.91 14.51
C ALA A 177 -13.92 -0.11 14.54
N GLY A 178 -13.27 0.03 13.40
CA GLY A 178 -12.13 0.95 13.24
C GLY A 178 -11.95 1.35 11.79
N SER A 179 -11.28 2.47 11.58
CA SER A 179 -10.91 2.95 10.25
C SER A 179 -9.49 3.50 10.22
N VAL A 180 -8.87 3.42 9.05
CA VAL A 180 -7.62 4.09 8.71
C VAL A 180 -7.80 4.70 7.33
N ALA A 181 -7.54 5.99 7.19
CA ALA A 181 -7.50 6.70 5.92
C ALA A 181 -6.09 7.24 5.69
N ILE A 182 -5.58 7.09 4.47
CA ILE A 182 -4.25 7.51 4.06
C ILE A 182 -4.34 8.19 2.70
N ASP A 183 -4.05 9.47 2.65
CA ASP A 183 -4.00 10.25 1.41
C ASP A 183 -2.62 10.89 1.25
N GLY A 184 -2.09 10.87 0.03
CA GLY A 184 -0.77 11.43 -0.19
C GLY A 184 -0.19 11.25 -1.57
N THR A 185 1.13 11.47 -1.63
CA THR A 185 1.92 11.48 -2.85
C THR A 185 3.26 10.78 -2.61
N LEU A 186 3.75 10.04 -3.59
CA LEU A 186 5.06 9.37 -3.58
C LEU A 186 5.77 9.59 -4.92
N GLY A 187 7.07 9.85 -4.88
CA GLY A 187 7.88 10.19 -6.04
C GLY A 187 7.81 11.67 -6.43
N ALA A 188 8.37 11.99 -7.60
CA ALA A 188 8.43 13.35 -8.13
C ALA A 188 8.36 13.35 -9.66
N GLY A 189 7.97 14.49 -10.23
CA GLY A 189 7.91 14.67 -11.69
C GLY A 189 6.92 13.72 -12.37
N VAL A 190 7.36 13.09 -13.48
CA VAL A 190 6.53 12.21 -14.31
C VAL A 190 6.19 10.87 -13.66
N ASP A 191 6.95 10.48 -12.63
CA ASP A 191 6.76 9.24 -11.88
C ASP A 191 6.10 9.51 -10.53
N ARG A 192 5.45 10.67 -10.35
CA ARG A 192 4.67 10.94 -9.14
C ARG A 192 3.42 10.05 -9.12
N LEU A 193 3.27 9.32 -8.03
CA LEU A 193 2.10 8.55 -7.66
C LEU A 193 1.30 9.34 -6.63
N ASP A 194 0.05 9.67 -6.96
CA ASP A 194 -0.95 10.12 -6.00
C ASP A 194 -1.70 8.88 -5.48
N PHE A 195 -1.96 8.81 -4.19
CA PHE A 195 -2.67 7.70 -3.58
C PHE A 195 -3.68 8.15 -2.54
N ASP A 196 -4.77 7.38 -2.47
CA ASP A 196 -5.82 7.49 -1.46
C ASP A 196 -6.18 6.06 -1.04
N ILE A 197 -6.14 5.74 0.25
CA ILE A 197 -6.35 4.41 0.80
C ILE A 197 -7.22 4.50 2.03
N ASP A 198 -8.39 3.88 1.98
CA ASP A 198 -9.30 3.73 3.10
C ASP A 198 -9.40 2.27 3.52
N LEU A 199 -9.25 2.00 4.81
CA LEU A 199 -9.47 0.69 5.41
C LEU A 199 -10.51 0.83 6.52
N GLU A 200 -11.63 0.11 6.39
CA GLU A 200 -12.62 -0.05 7.44
C GLU A 200 -12.66 -1.48 7.96
N GLY A 201 -12.76 -1.64 9.27
CA GLY A 201 -12.97 -2.92 9.93
C GLY A 201 -14.22 -2.88 10.81
N ARG A 202 -15.01 -3.96 10.82
CA ARG A 202 -16.16 -4.13 11.71
C ARG A 202 -16.19 -5.53 12.31
N ARG A 203 -16.69 -5.64 13.55
CA ARG A 203 -16.98 -6.89 14.23
C ARG A 203 -18.43 -6.87 14.71
N GLU A 204 -19.20 -7.89 14.36
CA GLU A 204 -20.59 -8.04 14.79
C GLU A 204 -20.88 -9.51 15.07
N ALA A 205 -21.19 -9.85 16.33
CA ALA A 205 -21.75 -11.15 16.72
C ALA A 205 -21.12 -12.41 16.07
N GLY A 206 -19.79 -12.51 16.03
CA GLY A 206 -19.07 -13.65 15.43
C GLY A 206 -18.74 -13.51 13.94
N ARG A 207 -19.13 -12.40 13.34
CA ARG A 207 -18.73 -11.95 11.99
C ARG A 207 -17.70 -10.84 12.11
N GLU A 208 -16.63 -10.92 11.32
CA GLU A 208 -15.65 -9.86 11.13
C GLU A 208 -15.67 -9.45 9.65
N SER A 209 -15.65 -8.16 9.36
CA SER A 209 -15.50 -7.67 8.00
C SER A 209 -14.40 -6.63 7.89
N ALA A 210 -13.75 -6.61 6.73
CA ALA A 210 -12.75 -5.63 6.37
C ALA A 210 -13.04 -5.14 4.96
N ASP A 211 -12.98 -3.83 4.77
CA ASP A 211 -13.20 -3.18 3.49
C ASP A 211 -12.01 -2.26 3.20
N LEU A 212 -11.26 -2.56 2.15
CA LEU A 212 -10.18 -1.73 1.66
C LEU A 212 -10.65 -1.05 0.37
N ALA A 213 -10.66 0.27 0.34
CA ALA A 213 -10.72 1.03 -0.91
C ALA A 213 -9.36 1.68 -1.17
N PHE A 214 -8.93 1.71 -2.42
CA PHE A 214 -7.75 2.48 -2.80
C PHE A 214 -7.89 3.11 -4.18
N ALA A 215 -7.24 4.24 -4.36
CA ALA A 215 -6.96 4.88 -5.64
C ALA A 215 -5.45 5.11 -5.75
N LEU A 216 -4.87 4.73 -6.89
CA LEU A 216 -3.46 4.92 -7.25
C LEU A 216 -3.43 5.62 -8.61
N GLU A 217 -2.90 6.84 -8.68
CA GLU A 217 -2.91 7.64 -9.90
C GLU A 217 -1.51 8.15 -10.25
N MET A 218 -1.14 8.06 -11.52
CA MET A 218 0.05 8.71 -12.06
C MET A 218 -0.39 9.67 -13.17
N PRO A 219 -0.77 10.92 -12.83
CA PRO A 219 -1.45 11.83 -13.76
C PRO A 219 -0.67 12.08 -15.06
N GLU A 220 0.67 12.18 -14.97
CA GLU A 220 1.55 12.43 -16.12
C GLU A 220 1.67 11.20 -17.06
N ARG A 221 1.22 10.03 -16.63
CA ARG A 221 1.22 8.78 -17.40
C ARG A 221 -0.16 8.36 -17.89
N ASP A 222 -1.19 9.17 -17.63
CA ASP A 222 -2.60 8.81 -17.86
C ASP A 222 -3.02 7.48 -17.20
N PHE A 223 -2.35 7.11 -16.11
CA PHE A 223 -2.59 5.85 -15.39
C PHE A 223 -3.41 6.11 -14.13
N ALA A 224 -4.44 5.30 -13.90
CA ALA A 224 -5.19 5.28 -12.65
C ALA A 224 -5.67 3.86 -12.33
N ALA A 225 -5.60 3.45 -11.07
CA ALA A 225 -6.14 2.18 -10.58
C ALA A 225 -6.97 2.44 -9.32
N VAL A 226 -8.27 2.12 -9.39
CA VAL A 226 -9.21 2.26 -8.27
C VAL A 226 -9.77 0.90 -7.93
N ALA A 227 -9.68 0.49 -6.67
CA ALA A 227 -10.21 -0.79 -6.23
C ALA A 227 -10.96 -0.71 -4.91
N ARG A 228 -11.85 -1.70 -4.73
CA ARG A 228 -12.48 -2.05 -3.47
C ARG A 228 -12.28 -3.55 -3.24
N VAL A 229 -11.76 -3.91 -2.08
CA VAL A 229 -11.56 -5.27 -1.62
C VAL A 229 -12.34 -5.45 -0.32
N ALA A 230 -13.46 -6.16 -0.39
CA ALA A 230 -14.26 -6.48 0.78
C ALA A 230 -14.02 -7.93 1.19
N ASN A 231 -13.88 -8.18 2.48
CA ASN A 231 -13.79 -9.52 3.04
C ASN A 231 -14.74 -9.66 4.22
N VAL A 232 -15.33 -10.83 4.33
CA VAL A 232 -16.16 -11.24 5.47
C VAL A 232 -15.65 -12.57 5.97
N HIS A 233 -15.39 -12.62 7.27
CA HIS A 233 -15.15 -13.83 8.03
C HIS A 233 -16.39 -14.10 8.88
N ASP A 234 -17.05 -15.23 8.66
CA ASP A 234 -18.12 -15.75 9.51
C ASP A 234 -17.71 -17.14 10.05
N THR A 235 -18.43 -17.61 11.07
CA THR A 235 -18.29 -18.91 11.73
C THR A 235 -18.56 -20.10 10.79
N GLY A 236 -17.70 -20.29 9.80
CA GLY A 236 -17.77 -21.40 8.85
C GLY A 236 -17.40 -21.03 7.42
N GLU A 237 -17.36 -19.74 7.08
CA GLU A 237 -17.17 -19.29 5.71
C GLU A 237 -16.37 -17.99 5.67
N ASP A 238 -15.42 -17.95 4.73
CA ASP A 238 -14.74 -16.71 4.37
C ASP A 238 -15.21 -16.36 2.96
N THR A 239 -15.71 -15.14 2.78
CA THR A 239 -16.04 -14.61 1.47
C THR A 239 -15.24 -13.35 1.20
N GLY A 240 -14.95 -13.11 -0.07
CA GLY A 240 -14.22 -11.95 -0.55
C GLY A 240 -14.79 -11.44 -1.86
N GLU A 241 -14.73 -10.13 -2.04
CA GLU A 241 -15.12 -9.43 -3.26
C GLU A 241 -13.98 -8.49 -3.63
N VAL A 242 -13.63 -8.47 -4.92
CA VAL A 242 -12.67 -7.53 -5.50
C VAL A 242 -13.33 -6.85 -6.69
N VAL A 243 -13.45 -5.54 -6.62
CA VAL A 243 -13.83 -4.68 -7.75
C VAL A 243 -12.64 -3.77 -8.03
N LEU A 244 -12.05 -3.87 -9.21
CA LEU A 244 -10.89 -3.07 -9.62
C LEU A 244 -11.14 -2.48 -11.01
N THR A 245 -10.84 -1.20 -11.17
CA THR A 245 -10.84 -0.50 -12.44
C THR A 245 -9.47 0.10 -12.67
N VAL A 246 -8.84 -0.22 -13.79
CA VAL A 246 -7.56 0.35 -14.24
C VAL A 246 -7.79 1.11 -15.52
N ARG A 247 -7.30 2.35 -15.58
CA ARG A 247 -7.33 3.21 -16.75
C ARG A 247 -5.90 3.48 -17.19
N TYR A 248 -5.62 3.33 -18.49
CA TYR A 248 -4.34 3.66 -19.11
C TYR A 248 -4.57 4.01 -20.58
N ASP A 249 -3.94 5.08 -21.08
CA ASP A 249 -4.00 5.52 -22.49
C ASP A 249 -5.44 5.53 -23.07
N GLY A 250 -6.41 6.02 -22.29
CA GLY A 250 -7.82 6.05 -22.67
C GLY A 250 -8.58 4.71 -22.68
N VAL A 251 -7.92 3.57 -22.41
CA VAL A 251 -8.55 2.24 -22.24
C VAL A 251 -8.94 2.04 -20.79
N THR A 252 -10.09 1.41 -20.56
CA THR A 252 -10.54 1.01 -19.21
C THR A 252 -10.57 -0.51 -19.09
N PHE A 253 -9.88 -1.02 -18.08
CA PHE A 253 -9.86 -2.43 -17.73
C PHE A 253 -10.60 -2.64 -16.41
N GLY A 254 -11.63 -3.47 -16.42
CA GLY A 254 -12.45 -3.79 -15.25
C GLY A 254 -12.21 -5.21 -14.74
N VAL A 255 -12.29 -5.38 -13.42
CA VAL A 255 -12.19 -6.65 -12.73
C VAL A 255 -13.30 -6.72 -11.69
N GLU A 256 -14.07 -7.80 -11.74
CA GLU A 256 -15.07 -8.13 -10.73
C GLU A 256 -14.87 -9.60 -10.33
N LEU A 257 -14.34 -9.85 -9.13
CA LEU A 257 -14.13 -11.19 -8.59
C LEU A 257 -14.90 -11.38 -7.29
N ASN A 258 -15.51 -12.53 -7.14
CA ASN A 258 -16.15 -13.00 -5.93
C ASN A 258 -15.57 -14.36 -5.57
N GLY A 259 -15.16 -14.53 -4.32
CA GLY A 259 -14.48 -15.72 -3.85
C GLY A 259 -14.99 -16.21 -2.50
N SER A 260 -14.91 -17.51 -2.31
CA SER A 260 -14.97 -18.18 -1.02
C SER A 260 -13.80 -19.15 -0.88
N ARG A 261 -13.76 -19.95 0.19
CA ARG A 261 -12.73 -20.98 0.36
C ARG A 261 -12.71 -22.06 -0.71
N SER A 262 -13.82 -22.26 -1.44
CA SER A 262 -13.99 -23.39 -2.36
C SER A 262 -14.34 -22.97 -3.78
N LEU A 263 -14.61 -21.69 -4.01
CA LEU A 263 -15.06 -21.20 -5.30
C LEU A 263 -14.53 -19.79 -5.53
N LEU A 264 -13.94 -19.55 -6.69
CA LEU A 264 -13.62 -18.23 -7.20
C LEU A 264 -14.36 -18.05 -8.53
N GLU A 265 -15.10 -16.96 -8.67
CA GLU A 265 -15.82 -16.61 -9.89
C GLU A 265 -15.64 -15.13 -10.21
N GLY A 266 -15.69 -14.76 -11.48
CA GLY A 266 -15.65 -13.35 -11.84
C GLY A 266 -15.42 -13.07 -13.32
N THR A 267 -15.31 -11.79 -13.65
CA THR A 267 -15.17 -11.30 -15.02
C THR A 267 -14.08 -10.24 -15.10
N PHE A 268 -13.33 -10.27 -16.20
CA PHE A 268 -12.48 -9.19 -16.66
C PHE A 268 -13.16 -8.52 -17.85
N SER A 269 -13.14 -7.19 -17.90
CA SER A 269 -13.72 -6.41 -18.99
C SER A 269 -12.72 -5.40 -19.57
N VAL A 270 -12.86 -5.09 -20.86
CA VAL A 270 -12.12 -4.03 -21.55
C VAL A 270 -13.15 -3.10 -22.16
N ASP A 271 -13.08 -1.82 -21.79
CA ASP A 271 -14.04 -0.77 -22.16
C ASP A 271 -15.51 -1.16 -21.90
N GLY A 272 -15.72 -1.92 -20.82
CA GLY A 272 -17.04 -2.42 -20.39
C GLY A 272 -17.49 -3.73 -21.05
N GLU A 273 -16.76 -4.25 -22.05
CA GLU A 273 -17.07 -5.51 -22.71
C GLU A 273 -16.36 -6.69 -22.04
N PRO A 274 -17.04 -7.83 -21.78
CA PRO A 274 -16.40 -9.02 -21.19
C PRO A 274 -15.26 -9.55 -22.05
N PHE A 275 -14.07 -9.64 -21.46
CA PHE A 275 -12.84 -10.12 -22.08
C PHE A 275 -12.47 -11.53 -21.62
N ALA A 276 -12.61 -11.81 -20.33
CA ALA A 276 -12.32 -13.11 -19.74
C ALA A 276 -13.21 -13.40 -18.53
N VAL A 277 -13.40 -14.68 -18.23
CA VAL A 277 -14.18 -15.20 -17.11
C VAL A 277 -13.27 -16.07 -16.24
N VAL A 278 -13.37 -15.89 -14.93
CA VAL A 278 -12.72 -16.70 -13.89
C VAL A 278 -13.75 -17.63 -13.28
N SER A 279 -13.41 -18.89 -13.08
CA SER A 279 -14.24 -19.85 -12.36
C SER A 279 -13.42 -20.99 -11.76
N GLY A 280 -13.89 -21.61 -10.67
CA GLY A 280 -13.36 -22.87 -10.15
C GLY A 280 -12.71 -22.78 -8.78
N ASP A 281 -11.76 -23.69 -8.52
CA ASP A 281 -11.05 -23.76 -7.23
C ASP A 281 -10.17 -22.52 -7.07
N PRO A 282 -10.24 -21.79 -5.94
CA PRO A 282 -9.35 -20.66 -5.70
C PRO A 282 -7.87 -21.03 -5.77
N ALA A 283 -7.43 -22.25 -5.51
CA ALA A 283 -6.01 -22.61 -5.65
C ALA A 283 -5.56 -22.83 -7.11
N ASP A 284 -6.49 -23.07 -8.03
CA ASP A 284 -6.24 -23.35 -9.45
C ASP A 284 -7.44 -22.90 -10.31
N PRO A 285 -7.69 -21.59 -10.42
CA PRO A 285 -8.86 -21.09 -11.12
C PRO A 285 -8.70 -21.21 -12.64
N ALA A 286 -9.77 -21.57 -13.33
CA ALA A 286 -9.83 -21.54 -14.78
C ALA A 286 -10.10 -20.11 -15.26
N ILE A 287 -9.25 -19.60 -16.14
CA ILE A 287 -9.43 -18.29 -16.80
C ILE A 287 -9.61 -18.55 -18.30
N THR A 288 -10.78 -18.21 -18.82
CA THR A 288 -11.16 -18.47 -20.21
C THR A 288 -11.80 -17.24 -20.85
N ARG A 289 -11.91 -17.22 -22.18
CA ARG A 289 -12.77 -16.24 -22.85
C ARG A 289 -14.24 -16.49 -22.50
N PRO A 290 -15.14 -15.51 -22.73
CA PRO A 290 -16.58 -15.70 -22.50
C PRO A 290 -17.21 -16.89 -23.25
N ASP A 291 -16.59 -17.35 -24.34
CA ASP A 291 -17.03 -18.53 -25.11
C ASP A 291 -16.42 -19.85 -24.60
N GLY A 292 -15.63 -19.82 -23.54
CA GLY A 292 -14.93 -20.97 -22.94
C GLY A 292 -13.61 -21.34 -23.62
N SER A 293 -13.19 -20.62 -24.67
CA SER A 293 -11.90 -20.86 -25.31
C SER A 293 -10.72 -20.38 -24.44
N PRO A 294 -9.52 -21.00 -24.56
CA PRO A 294 -8.36 -20.61 -23.77
C PRO A 294 -7.82 -19.24 -24.21
N LEU A 295 -7.42 -18.41 -23.27
CA LEU A 295 -6.70 -17.15 -23.53
C LEU A 295 -5.29 -17.41 -24.09
N GLU A 296 -4.75 -16.44 -24.83
CA GLU A 296 -3.34 -16.47 -25.21
C GLU A 296 -2.43 -16.23 -23.99
N PRO A 297 -1.21 -16.80 -23.94
CA PRO A 297 -0.30 -16.62 -22.80
C PRO A 297 0.01 -15.17 -22.41
N GLU A 298 0.10 -14.28 -23.41
CA GLU A 298 0.33 -12.85 -23.20
C GLU A 298 -0.86 -12.17 -22.51
N GLN A 299 -2.08 -12.57 -22.89
CA GLN A 299 -3.32 -12.07 -22.29
C GLN A 299 -3.37 -12.49 -20.81
N VAL A 300 -3.10 -13.76 -20.51
CA VAL A 300 -3.07 -14.26 -19.12
C VAL A 300 -2.06 -13.50 -18.27
N ARG A 301 -0.83 -13.29 -18.78
CA ARG A 301 0.21 -12.55 -18.04
C ARG A 301 -0.22 -11.12 -17.71
N ALA A 302 -0.87 -10.43 -18.64
CA ALA A 302 -1.33 -9.07 -18.42
C ALA A 302 -2.50 -9.01 -17.41
N LEU A 303 -3.44 -9.96 -17.46
CA LEU A 303 -4.51 -10.09 -16.46
C LEU A 303 -3.93 -10.28 -15.05
N VAL A 304 -2.93 -11.16 -14.91
CA VAL A 304 -2.24 -11.39 -13.64
C VAL A 304 -1.52 -10.14 -13.17
N GLY A 305 -0.85 -9.41 -14.06
CA GLY A 305 -0.22 -8.14 -13.73
C GLY A 305 -1.21 -7.12 -13.18
N VAL A 306 -2.40 -6.99 -13.78
CA VAL A 306 -3.43 -6.08 -13.26
C VAL A 306 -3.81 -6.44 -11.83
N LEU A 307 -3.94 -7.73 -11.52
CA LEU A 307 -4.28 -8.19 -10.18
C LEU A 307 -3.13 -7.98 -9.18
N GLN A 308 -1.87 -7.95 -9.64
CA GLN A 308 -0.73 -7.59 -8.79
C GLN A 308 -0.79 -6.14 -8.30
N LEU A 309 -1.55 -5.23 -8.94
CA LEU A 309 -1.78 -3.88 -8.41
C LEU A 309 -2.40 -3.91 -7.01
N GLN A 310 -3.26 -4.89 -6.73
CA GLN A 310 -3.78 -5.11 -5.38
C GLN A 310 -2.63 -5.41 -4.40
N GLU A 311 -1.69 -6.29 -4.75
CA GLU A 311 -0.53 -6.58 -3.89
C GLU A 311 0.35 -5.35 -3.69
N HIS A 312 0.54 -4.53 -4.73
CA HIS A 312 1.26 -3.27 -4.63
C HIS A 312 0.58 -2.29 -3.68
N ALA A 313 -0.75 -2.16 -3.74
CA ALA A 313 -1.52 -1.33 -2.81
C ALA A 313 -1.41 -1.84 -1.37
N PHE A 314 -1.52 -3.15 -1.13
CA PHE A 314 -1.32 -3.73 0.21
C PHE A 314 0.11 -3.56 0.71
N ARG A 315 1.10 -3.68 -0.17
CA ARG A 315 2.50 -3.44 0.16
C ARG A 315 2.71 -1.99 0.55
N LEU A 316 2.28 -1.05 -0.30
CA LEU A 316 2.34 0.38 -0.03
C LEU A 316 1.65 0.72 1.28
N LEU A 317 0.41 0.27 1.50
CA LEU A 317 -0.30 0.42 2.77
C LEU A 317 0.55 -0.11 3.94
N GLY A 318 1.13 -1.31 3.81
CA GLY A 318 1.97 -1.91 4.84
C GLY A 318 3.29 -1.17 5.09
N ASP A 319 3.85 -0.52 4.07
CA ASP A 319 5.08 0.27 4.16
C ASP A 319 4.80 1.66 4.76
N LEU A 320 3.72 2.32 4.33
CA LEU A 320 3.22 3.59 4.91
C LEU A 320 2.76 3.43 6.36
N MET A 321 2.11 2.30 6.67
CA MET A 321 1.64 2.01 8.02
C MET A 321 2.72 1.44 8.92
N ARG A 322 3.90 1.03 8.44
CA ARG A 322 4.93 0.50 9.33
C ARG A 322 5.38 1.56 10.34
N PRO A 323 5.83 2.75 9.89
CA PRO A 323 6.21 3.82 10.81
C PRO A 323 5.02 4.32 11.63
N ALA A 324 3.87 4.56 10.98
CA ALA A 324 2.67 5.07 11.66
C ALA A 324 2.10 4.06 12.67
N GLY A 325 2.06 2.78 12.33
CA GLY A 325 1.56 1.69 13.14
C GLY A 325 2.42 1.49 14.40
N ASP A 326 3.74 1.60 14.30
CA ASP A 326 4.61 1.55 15.47
C ASP A 326 4.33 2.73 16.41
N ILE A 327 4.08 3.92 15.86
CA ILE A 327 3.71 5.12 16.61
C ILE A 327 2.32 4.98 17.25
N ILE A 328 1.32 4.50 16.49
CA ILE A 328 -0.08 4.39 16.92
C ILE A 328 -0.27 3.24 17.92
N HIS A 329 0.36 2.08 17.67
CA HIS A 329 0.22 0.90 18.53
C HIS A 329 0.80 1.16 19.94
N LEU A 330 1.78 2.06 20.05
CA LEU A 330 2.33 2.54 21.32
C LEU A 330 1.34 3.33 22.19
N GLY A 331 0.21 3.80 21.65
CA GLY A 331 -0.79 4.48 22.48
C GLY A 331 -2.25 4.14 22.27
N ILE A 332 -2.56 3.08 21.52
CA ILE A 332 -3.84 2.36 21.64
C ILE A 332 -3.78 1.27 22.74
N VAL A 333 -2.58 0.86 23.18
CA VAL A 333 -2.39 -0.19 24.22
C VAL A 333 -2.19 0.40 25.64
N LEU A 334 -2.36 1.72 25.81
CA LEU A 334 -2.31 2.43 27.10
C LEU A 334 -3.70 2.95 27.50
#